data_AF-A0A523E8H2-F1
#
_entry.id   AF-A0A523E8H2-F1
#
_cell.length_a   1.000
_cell.length_b   1.000
_cell.length_c   1.000
_cell.angle_alpha   90.00
_cell.angle_beta   90.00
_cell.angle_gamma   90.00
#
_symmetry.space_group_name_H-M   'P 1'
#
loop_
_entity.id
_entity.type
_entity.pdbx_description
1 polymer ?
#
loop_
_entity_poly.entity_id
_entity_poly.type
_entity_poly.pdbx_seq_one_letter_code
_entity_poly.pdbx_strand_id
1 'polypeptide(L)'
;MASPAIASLGWIAPDEGVSDAAESLRKLFAPSEEASSSFSDLDRLRAFEALQQAFVEANTENWDGEGGEPADAMSYRYALLLIQSLPRWAPNPEASVDPDGEISLEWDWGRRSIFSVSIGRDGTLTYAGLFGVSKQHGVENFADDIPEGILSGIRRASFNAPR
;
A
#
# COMPACT_ATOMS: atom_id res chain seq x y z
N MET A 1 -67.00 -23.07 -12.21
CA MET A 1 -66.23 -22.70 -13.41
C MET A 1 -64.75 -22.70 -13.04
N ALA A 2 -63.98 -23.49 -13.79
CA ALA A 2 -62.53 -23.43 -14.06
C ALA A 2 -61.50 -23.10 -12.94
N SER A 3 -60.71 -24.12 -12.59
CA SER A 3 -59.23 -24.04 -12.38
C SER A 3 -58.54 -23.79 -13.75
N PRO A 4 -57.22 -23.45 -13.92
CA PRO A 4 -56.08 -24.05 -13.19
C PRO A 4 -54.73 -23.28 -13.05
N ALA A 5 -53.78 -23.93 -12.35
CA ALA A 5 -52.35 -24.13 -12.69
C ALA A 5 -51.31 -22.98 -12.54
N ILE A 6 -49.99 -23.17 -12.35
CA ILE A 6 -49.03 -24.27 -12.02
C ILE A 6 -47.63 -23.59 -11.84
N ALA A 7 -46.72 -24.20 -11.05
CA ALA A 7 -45.23 -24.13 -11.10
C ALA A 7 -44.52 -22.80 -10.79
N SER A 8 -43.24 -22.74 -10.40
CA SER A 8 -42.21 -23.64 -9.83
C SER A 8 -40.89 -22.82 -9.79
N LEU A 9 -39.92 -23.27 -9.00
CA LEU A 9 -38.52 -22.79 -8.84
C LEU A 9 -38.34 -21.40 -8.16
N GLY A 10 -37.42 -21.21 -7.22
CA GLY A 10 -36.38 -22.10 -6.73
C GLY A 10 -35.44 -21.40 -5.74
N TRP A 11 -34.73 -22.26 -5.01
CA TRP A 11 -33.49 -22.09 -4.24
C TRP A 11 -33.49 -21.60 -2.78
N ILE A 12 -32.56 -22.27 -2.09
CA ILE A 12 -32.21 -22.37 -0.68
C ILE A 12 -31.18 -21.26 -0.37
N ALA A 13 -31.23 -20.69 0.84
CA ALA A 13 -30.32 -19.68 1.40
C ALA A 13 -28.88 -20.23 1.65
N PRO A 14 -27.83 -19.41 1.92
CA PRO A 14 -27.70 -18.77 3.23
C PRO A 14 -27.01 -17.38 3.27
N ASP A 15 -27.17 -16.78 4.45
CA ASP A 15 -26.39 -15.75 5.14
C ASP A 15 -24.88 -15.69 4.81
N GLU A 16 -24.36 -14.50 4.50
CA GLU A 16 -23.01 -14.08 4.88
C GLU A 16 -23.04 -12.59 5.23
N GLY A 17 -22.92 -12.31 6.53
CA GLY A 17 -22.72 -10.97 7.06
C GLY A 17 -21.43 -10.36 6.54
N VAL A 18 -21.56 -9.30 5.74
CA VAL A 18 -20.47 -8.36 5.48
C VAL A 18 -20.58 -7.25 6.52
N SER A 19 -19.68 -7.34 7.50
CA SER A 19 -19.48 -6.45 8.65
C SER A 19 -19.61 -4.94 8.34
N ASP A 20 -20.23 -4.20 9.27
CA ASP A 20 -20.37 -2.73 9.35
C ASP A 20 -19.07 -1.92 9.09
N ALA A 21 -17.92 -2.58 9.06
CA ALA A 21 -16.65 -1.99 8.66
C ALA A 21 -16.64 -1.51 7.20
N ALA A 22 -17.42 -2.12 6.29
CA ALA A 22 -17.47 -1.75 4.89
C ALA A 22 -18.34 -0.50 4.61
N GLU A 23 -19.33 -0.19 5.45
CA GLU A 23 -20.19 0.99 5.26
C GLU A 23 -19.56 2.29 5.77
N SER A 24 -18.56 2.21 6.66
CA SER A 24 -17.89 3.39 7.21
C SER A 24 -17.03 4.14 6.18
N LEU A 25 -16.62 3.47 5.10
CA LEU A 25 -15.83 4.11 4.03
C LEU A 25 -16.66 5.01 3.11
N ARG A 26 -18.00 4.85 3.05
CA ARG A 26 -18.83 5.64 2.11
C ARG A 26 -19.16 7.05 2.60
N LYS A 27 -19.11 7.31 3.90
CA LYS A 27 -19.45 8.63 4.47
C LYS A 27 -18.30 9.63 4.51
N LEU A 28 -17.06 9.19 4.26
CA LEU A 28 -15.90 10.07 4.20
C LEU A 28 -15.74 10.80 2.85
N PHE A 29 -16.38 10.30 1.79
CA PHE A 29 -16.29 10.87 0.43
C PHE A 29 -17.47 11.76 0.08
N ALA A 30 -17.77 12.69 0.99
CA ALA A 30 -18.53 13.93 0.77
C ALA A 30 -18.00 14.77 -0.41
N PRO A 31 -18.61 14.87 -1.61
CA PRO A 31 -17.98 15.59 -2.71
C PRO A 31 -18.06 17.13 -2.55
N SER A 32 -16.92 17.82 -2.44
CA SER A 32 -16.79 19.22 -2.90
C SER A 32 -15.43 19.51 -3.59
N GLU A 33 -15.48 20.06 -4.81
CA GLU A 33 -14.32 20.45 -5.66
C GLU A 33 -13.42 19.25 -6.06
N GLU A 34 -14.00 18.07 -6.26
CA GLU A 34 -13.26 16.81 -6.15
C GLU A 34 -12.55 16.26 -7.38
N ALA A 35 -12.55 16.89 -8.56
CA ALA A 35 -12.01 16.18 -9.74
C ALA A 35 -10.49 15.91 -9.63
N SER A 36 -9.70 16.87 -9.12
CA SER A 36 -8.25 16.69 -8.96
C SER A 36 -7.85 16.01 -7.65
N SER A 37 -8.66 16.11 -6.59
CA SER A 37 -8.44 15.36 -5.35
C SER A 37 -8.87 13.90 -5.51
N SER A 38 -9.94 13.61 -6.26
CA SER A 38 -10.40 12.25 -6.53
C SER A 38 -9.32 11.42 -7.21
N PHE A 39 -8.54 11.98 -8.14
CA PHE A 39 -7.44 11.22 -8.73
C PHE A 39 -6.35 10.91 -7.70
N SER A 40 -5.89 11.88 -6.90
CA SER A 40 -4.88 11.61 -5.87
C SER A 40 -5.38 10.70 -4.75
N ASP A 41 -6.67 10.79 -4.40
CA ASP A 41 -7.29 9.99 -3.35
C ASP A 41 -7.52 8.55 -3.82
N LEU A 42 -8.00 8.36 -5.07
CA LEU A 42 -8.12 7.04 -5.69
C LEU A 42 -6.76 6.37 -5.91
N ASP A 43 -5.75 7.14 -6.33
CA ASP A 43 -4.41 6.61 -6.49
C ASP A 43 -3.84 6.17 -5.13
N ARG A 44 -4.05 6.97 -4.06
CA ARG A 44 -3.63 6.58 -2.70
C ARG A 44 -4.34 5.31 -2.22
N LEU A 45 -5.64 5.16 -2.51
CA LEU A 45 -6.38 3.94 -2.19
C LEU A 45 -5.75 2.71 -2.85
N ARG A 46 -5.32 2.80 -4.11
CA ARG A 46 -4.61 1.69 -4.78
C ARG A 46 -3.31 1.32 -4.08
N ALA A 47 -2.57 2.29 -3.55
CA ALA A 47 -1.36 2.01 -2.77
C ALA A 47 -1.68 1.23 -1.49
N PHE A 48 -2.79 1.55 -0.82
CA PHE A 48 -3.24 0.79 0.35
C PHE A 48 -3.70 -0.62 -0.01
N GLU A 49 -4.42 -0.79 -1.11
CA GLU A 49 -4.81 -2.11 -1.62
C GLU A 49 -3.59 -2.96 -1.98
N ALA A 50 -2.59 -2.37 -2.65
CA ALA A 50 -1.34 -3.05 -3.00
C ALA A 50 -0.55 -3.48 -1.76
N LEU A 51 -0.41 -2.60 -0.76
CA LEU A 51 0.23 -2.94 0.51
C LEU A 51 -0.53 -4.07 1.23
N GLN A 52 -1.86 -4.00 1.27
CA GLN A 52 -2.67 -5.04 1.88
C GLN A 52 -2.52 -6.38 1.16
N GLN A 53 -2.52 -6.37 -0.16
CA GLN A 53 -2.34 -7.56 -0.97
C GLN A 53 -0.97 -8.21 -0.72
N ALA A 54 0.12 -7.42 -0.76
CA ALA A 54 1.47 -7.92 -0.48
C ALA A 54 1.56 -8.53 0.93
N PHE A 55 0.98 -7.87 1.92
CA PHE A 55 0.93 -8.40 3.29
C PHE A 55 0.20 -9.74 3.37
N VAL A 56 -0.99 -9.84 2.76
CA VAL A 56 -1.80 -11.08 2.80
C VAL A 56 -1.11 -12.22 2.07
N GLU A 57 -0.50 -11.97 0.92
CA GLU A 57 0.24 -12.96 0.14
C GLU A 57 1.43 -13.53 0.91
N ALA A 58 2.12 -12.68 1.67
CA ALA A 58 3.30 -13.05 2.45
C ALA A 58 3.01 -13.38 3.93
N ASN A 59 1.74 -13.52 4.35
CA ASN A 59 1.40 -13.74 5.77
C ASN A 59 1.54 -15.20 6.23
N THR A 60 2.27 -16.03 5.48
CA THR A 60 2.57 -17.42 5.82
C THR A 60 4.04 -17.70 5.62
N GLU A 61 4.61 -18.59 6.43
CA GLU A 61 6.01 -19.00 6.28
C GLU A 61 6.27 -19.57 4.88
N ASN A 62 7.47 -19.30 4.35
CA ASN A 62 7.95 -19.81 3.06
C ASN A 62 7.02 -19.45 1.89
N TRP A 63 6.42 -18.25 1.92
CA TRP A 63 5.53 -17.74 0.86
C TRP A 63 6.24 -17.55 -0.49
N ASP A 64 7.55 -17.34 -0.45
CA ASP A 64 8.43 -17.15 -1.62
C ASP A 64 9.05 -18.47 -2.15
N GLY A 65 8.89 -19.57 -1.42
CA GLY A 65 9.50 -20.87 -1.73
C GLY A 65 11.00 -20.98 -1.37
N GLU A 66 11.59 -19.95 -0.78
CA GLU A 66 13.01 -19.86 -0.41
C GLU A 66 13.20 -19.68 1.12
N GLY A 67 12.16 -19.91 1.90
CA GLY A 67 12.16 -19.88 3.36
C GLY A 67 11.82 -18.53 3.97
N GLY A 68 11.18 -17.62 3.23
CA GLY A 68 10.81 -16.29 3.71
C GLY A 68 9.95 -16.32 4.98
N GLU A 69 10.19 -15.38 5.88
CA GLU A 69 9.41 -15.20 7.10
C GLU A 69 8.02 -14.63 6.76
N PRO A 70 6.98 -14.90 7.59
CA PRO A 70 5.69 -14.25 7.44
C PRO A 70 5.83 -12.73 7.60
N ALA A 71 5.04 -11.98 6.83
CA ALA A 71 4.99 -10.53 6.91
C ALA A 71 4.74 -10.03 8.36
N ASP A 72 5.57 -9.10 8.85
CA ASP A 72 5.44 -8.56 10.20
C ASP A 72 4.34 -7.49 10.25
N ALA A 73 3.39 -7.69 11.17
CA ALA A 73 2.22 -6.82 11.32
C ALA A 73 2.58 -5.39 11.78
N MET A 74 3.69 -5.20 12.50
CA MET A 74 4.14 -3.88 12.91
C MET A 74 4.81 -3.15 11.75
N SER A 75 5.63 -3.84 10.95
CA SER A 75 6.16 -3.32 9.69
C SER A 75 5.04 -2.88 8.75
N TYR A 76 3.98 -3.69 8.60
CA TYR A 76 2.77 -3.31 7.85
C TYR A 76 2.11 -2.04 8.39
N ARG A 77 1.95 -1.96 9.71
CA ARG A 77 1.35 -0.78 10.35
C ARG A 77 2.17 0.49 10.07
N TYR A 78 3.50 0.42 10.18
CA TYR A 78 4.37 1.57 9.89
C TYR A 78 4.35 1.94 8.41
N ALA A 79 4.35 0.97 7.51
CA ALA A 79 4.21 1.20 6.08
C ALA A 79 2.90 1.93 5.75
N LEU A 80 1.78 1.50 6.35
CA LEU A 80 0.48 2.16 6.19
C LEU A 80 0.52 3.62 6.64
N LEU A 81 1.09 3.89 7.82
CA LEU A 81 1.22 5.24 8.35
C LEU A 81 2.14 6.11 7.49
N LEU A 82 3.24 5.55 6.99
CA LEU A 82 4.16 6.24 6.10
C LEU A 82 3.46 6.62 4.78
N ILE A 83 2.74 5.68 4.14
CA ILE A 83 1.97 5.94 2.93
C ILE A 83 0.88 7.00 3.18
N GLN A 84 0.20 6.97 4.32
CA GLN A 84 -0.80 7.95 4.70
C GLN A 84 -0.21 9.36 4.91
N SER A 85 1.04 9.43 5.39
CA SER A 85 1.73 10.68 5.71
C SER A 85 2.43 11.32 4.49
N LEU A 86 2.48 10.62 3.36
CA LEU A 86 3.16 11.11 2.17
C LEU A 86 2.52 12.41 1.67
N PRO A 87 3.33 13.44 1.33
CA PRO A 87 2.82 14.66 0.74
C PRO A 87 2.08 14.42 -0.57
N ARG A 88 1.12 15.28 -0.91
CA ARG A 88 0.35 15.18 -2.17
C ARG A 88 1.19 15.15 -3.45
N TRP A 89 2.40 15.71 -3.43
CA TRP A 89 3.30 15.68 -4.57
C TRP A 89 4.08 14.36 -4.71
N ALA A 90 4.14 13.56 -3.65
CA ALA A 90 4.89 12.31 -3.63
C ALA A 90 4.08 11.22 -4.34
N PRO A 91 4.66 10.53 -5.32
CA PRO A 91 4.01 9.40 -5.96
C PRO A 91 3.81 8.26 -4.95
N ASN A 92 2.87 7.37 -5.27
CA ASN A 92 2.69 6.17 -4.48
C ASN A 92 3.86 5.21 -4.69
N PRO A 93 4.32 4.53 -3.63
CA PRO A 93 5.28 3.45 -3.76
C PRO A 93 4.61 2.18 -4.29
N GLU A 94 5.42 1.30 -4.87
CA GLU A 94 5.13 -0.13 -4.94
C GLU A 94 5.46 -0.76 -3.58
N ALA A 95 4.61 -1.67 -3.11
CA ALA A 95 4.77 -2.32 -1.81
C ALA A 95 5.07 -3.81 -2.00
N SER A 96 6.04 -4.32 -1.25
CA SER A 96 6.42 -5.74 -1.21
C SER A 96 6.78 -6.16 0.22
N VAL A 97 6.97 -7.46 0.42
CA VAL A 97 7.50 -8.02 1.66
C VAL A 97 8.87 -8.61 1.38
N ASP A 98 9.86 -8.24 2.19
CA ASP A 98 11.21 -8.79 2.11
C ASP A 98 11.26 -10.19 2.76
N PRO A 99 12.27 -11.03 2.45
CA PRO A 99 12.35 -12.38 3.00
C PRO A 99 12.43 -12.48 4.53
N ASP A 100 12.77 -11.39 5.22
CA ASP A 100 12.78 -11.29 6.68
C ASP A 100 11.44 -10.81 7.27
N GLY A 101 10.40 -10.69 6.43
CA GLY A 101 9.07 -10.28 6.83
C GLY A 101 8.89 -8.76 6.95
N GLU A 102 9.94 -7.95 6.71
CA GLU A 102 9.81 -6.50 6.68
C GLU A 102 9.04 -6.03 5.44
N ILE A 103 8.38 -4.87 5.56
CA ILE A 103 7.70 -4.26 4.41
C ILE A 103 8.67 -3.36 3.69
N SER A 104 8.76 -3.54 2.37
CA SER A 104 9.53 -2.67 1.48
C SER A 104 8.61 -1.79 0.65
N LEU A 105 8.96 -0.50 0.58
CA LEU A 105 8.31 0.49 -0.27
C LEU A 105 9.30 1.02 -1.30
N GLU A 106 8.93 0.95 -2.57
CA GLU A 106 9.79 1.31 -3.69
C GLU A 106 9.18 2.39 -4.58
N TRP A 107 10.02 3.35 -4.97
CA TRP A 107 9.74 4.36 -5.98
C TRP A 107 10.73 4.18 -7.14
N ASP A 108 10.36 3.33 -8.11
CA ASP A 108 11.14 3.13 -9.33
C ASP A 108 10.58 3.96 -10.50
N TRP A 109 11.46 4.73 -11.15
CA TRP A 109 11.19 5.52 -12.34
C TRP A 109 12.08 5.11 -13.52
N GLY A 110 12.58 3.88 -13.51
CA GLY A 110 13.38 3.28 -14.57
C GLY A 110 14.88 3.53 -14.39
N ARG A 111 15.61 3.54 -15.52
CA ARG A 111 17.08 3.34 -15.52
C ARG A 111 17.81 4.33 -14.60
N ARG A 112 18.19 3.81 -13.43
CA ARG A 112 18.97 4.48 -12.37
C ARG A 112 18.22 5.59 -11.64
N SER A 113 16.90 5.51 -11.50
CA SER A 113 16.11 6.41 -10.65
C SER A 113 15.18 5.60 -9.77
N ILE A 114 15.74 5.03 -8.70
CA ILE A 114 15.07 4.14 -7.77
C ILE A 114 15.35 4.59 -6.34
N PHE A 115 14.34 4.55 -5.49
CA PHE A 115 14.46 4.74 -4.06
C PHE A 115 13.65 3.66 -3.35
N SER A 116 14.25 2.97 -2.39
CA SER A 116 13.63 1.89 -1.63
C SER A 116 13.80 2.16 -0.14
N VAL A 117 12.76 1.84 0.62
CA VAL A 117 12.71 1.93 2.08
C VAL A 117 12.17 0.61 2.61
N SER A 118 13.00 -0.12 3.34
CA SER A 118 12.59 -1.28 4.13
C SER A 118 12.25 -0.83 5.56
N ILE A 119 11.14 -1.35 6.08
CA ILE A 119 10.46 -0.85 7.27
C ILE A 119 10.47 -1.96 8.32
N GLY A 120 11.29 -1.75 9.35
CA GLY A 120 11.42 -2.66 10.47
C GLY A 120 10.26 -2.56 11.45
N ARG A 121 10.10 -3.63 12.22
CA ARG A 121 9.01 -3.79 13.20
C ARG A 121 8.96 -2.74 14.30
N ASP A 122 10.06 -2.04 14.53
CA ASP A 122 10.22 -0.99 15.56
C ASP A 122 10.10 0.43 14.98
N GLY A 123 9.73 0.56 13.70
CA GLY A 123 9.62 1.83 12.99
C GLY A 123 10.94 2.31 12.41
N THR A 124 12.01 1.49 12.45
CA THR A 124 13.26 1.78 11.75
C THR A 124 13.03 1.76 10.24
N LEU A 125 13.51 2.80 9.56
CA LEU A 125 13.46 2.97 8.11
C LEU A 125 14.88 2.82 7.56
N THR A 126 15.19 1.67 6.99
CA THR A 126 16.44 1.46 6.27
C THR A 126 16.21 1.77 4.81
N TYR A 127 16.97 2.71 4.24
CA TYR A 127 16.72 3.17 2.87
C TYR A 127 17.96 3.18 2.00
N ALA A 128 17.72 3.02 0.70
CA ALA A 128 18.73 3.14 -0.33
C ALA A 128 18.13 3.78 -1.59
N GLY A 129 18.94 4.58 -2.28
CA GLY A 129 18.55 5.28 -3.49
C GLY A 129 19.67 5.36 -4.50
N LEU A 130 19.30 5.21 -5.77
CA LEU A 130 20.16 5.40 -6.92
C LEU A 130 19.52 6.45 -7.84
N PHE A 131 20.23 7.55 -8.07
CA PHE A 131 19.76 8.69 -8.85
C PHE A 131 20.83 9.09 -9.88
N GLY A 132 20.75 8.54 -11.08
CA GLY A 132 21.83 8.62 -12.07
C GLY A 132 23.11 8.03 -11.51
N VAL A 133 24.16 8.83 -11.39
CA VAL A 133 25.45 8.41 -10.79
C VAL A 133 25.51 8.58 -9.27
N SER A 134 24.58 9.32 -8.68
CA SER A 134 24.54 9.54 -7.24
C SER A 134 23.85 8.39 -6.52
N LYS A 135 24.33 8.10 -5.31
CA LYS A 135 23.65 7.20 -4.37
C LYS A 135 23.26 7.94 -3.11
N GLN A 136 22.34 7.37 -2.37
CA GLN A 136 21.96 7.76 -1.02
C GLN A 136 21.61 6.49 -0.26
N HIS A 137 21.96 6.41 1.01
CA HIS A 137 21.51 5.34 1.89
C HIS A 137 21.54 5.85 3.33
N GLY A 138 20.82 5.19 4.21
CA GLY A 138 20.79 5.55 5.62
C GLY A 138 19.78 4.74 6.40
N VAL A 139 19.71 5.09 7.68
CA VAL A 139 18.75 4.54 8.63
C VAL A 139 18.16 5.71 9.38
N GLU A 140 16.84 5.80 9.39
CA GLU A 140 16.07 6.79 10.15
C GLU A 140 15.01 6.06 10.98
N ASN A 141 14.30 6.77 11.86
CA ASN A 141 13.21 6.19 12.63
C ASN A 141 11.93 6.97 12.33
N PHE A 142 10.82 6.26 12.14
CA PHE A 142 9.53 6.85 11.87
C PHE A 142 8.80 7.15 13.18
N ALA A 143 8.66 8.44 13.46
CA ALA A 143 7.96 8.96 14.64
C ALA A 143 6.69 9.71 14.19
N ASP A 144 6.67 11.04 14.35
CA ASP A 144 5.48 11.86 14.06
C ASP A 144 5.43 12.36 12.62
N ASP A 145 6.59 12.59 11.99
CA ASP A 145 6.73 13.12 10.64
C ASP A 145 7.64 12.23 9.78
N ILE A 146 7.48 12.31 8.46
CA ILE A 146 8.39 11.63 7.53
C ILE A 146 9.79 12.25 7.64
N PRO A 147 10.82 11.46 7.96
CA PRO A 147 12.19 11.96 8.02
C PRO A 147 12.67 12.58 6.71
N GLU A 148 13.52 13.61 6.81
CA GLU A 148 13.99 14.38 5.65
C GLU A 148 14.79 13.51 4.66
N GLY A 149 15.54 12.50 5.15
CA GLY A 149 16.25 11.56 4.29
C GLY A 149 15.31 10.83 3.34
N ILE A 150 14.17 10.37 3.86
CA ILE A 150 13.11 9.70 3.09
C ILE A 150 12.47 10.66 2.08
N LEU A 151 12.01 11.84 2.51
CA LEU A 151 11.37 12.82 1.61
C LEU A 151 12.30 13.26 0.47
N SER A 152 13.56 13.51 0.79
CA SER A 152 14.60 13.86 -0.19
C SER A 152 14.82 12.71 -1.17
N GLY A 153 14.88 11.46 -0.69
CA GLY A 153 15.03 10.28 -1.53
C GLY A 153 13.88 10.12 -2.54
N ILE A 154 12.64 10.19 -2.07
CA ILE A 154 11.43 10.12 -2.91
C ILE A 154 11.46 11.21 -3.97
N ARG A 155 11.70 12.47 -3.56
CA ARG A 155 11.80 13.61 -4.48
C ARG A 155 12.86 13.34 -5.57
N ARG A 156 14.04 12.87 -5.18
CA ARG A 156 15.11 12.61 -6.14
C ARG A 156 14.78 11.49 -7.12
N ALA A 157 14.05 10.46 -6.70
CA ALA A 157 13.56 9.41 -7.60
C ALA A 157 12.54 9.95 -8.60
N SER A 158 11.58 10.76 -8.13
CA SER A 158 10.48 11.27 -8.96
C SER A 158 10.90 12.34 -9.98
N PHE A 159 11.86 13.20 -9.63
CA PHE A 159 12.24 14.33 -10.49
C PHE A 159 13.38 14.04 -11.49
N ASN A 160 14.13 12.94 -11.31
CA ASN A 160 15.18 12.51 -12.25
C ASN A 160 14.68 11.55 -13.33
N ALA A 161 13.38 11.25 -13.36
CA ALA A 161 12.78 10.45 -14.43
C ALA A 161 12.97 11.17 -15.78
N PRO A 162 13.50 10.50 -16.83
CA PRO A 162 13.51 11.09 -18.17
C PRO A 162 12.07 11.37 -18.61
N ARG A 163 11.79 12.63 -18.99
CA ARG A 163 10.48 13.05 -19.53
C ARG A 163 10.25 12.50 -20.93
#